data_AF-A0A662PF65-F1
#
_entry.id   AF-A0A662PF65-F1
#
_cell.length_a   1.000
_cell.length_b   1.000
_cell.length_c   1.000
_cell.angle_alpha   90.00
_cell.angle_beta   90.00
_cell.angle_gamma   90.00
#
_symmetry.space_group_name_H-M   'P 1'
#
loop_
_entity.id
_entity.type
_entity.pdbx_description
1 polymer ?
#
loop_
_entity_poly.entity_id
_entity_poly.type
_entity_poly.pdbx_seq_one_letter_code
_entity_poly.pdbx_strand_id
1 'polypeptide(L)'
;MRAKRVSTLDRETNEEVGVLEKVRNQRKILALGKEIEVPEALEELLERNPIEVLSKVDPELARELKGKSIEIRTEGRYIVIYRSDAVFG
;
A
#
# COMPACT_ATOMS: atom_id res chain seq x y z
N MET A 1 -57.69 6.23 -23.80
CA MET A 1 -57.22 6.96 -25.00
C MET A 1 -56.08 7.88 -24.61
N ARG A 2 -55.01 7.85 -25.42
CA ARG A 2 -53.90 8.82 -25.57
C ARG A 2 -52.79 8.89 -24.51
N ALA A 3 -51.69 8.24 -24.91
CA ALA A 3 -50.31 8.40 -24.47
C ALA A 3 -49.73 9.81 -24.73
N LYS A 4 -48.73 10.17 -23.91
CA LYS A 4 -47.58 11.08 -24.14
C LYS A 4 -46.62 10.86 -22.97
N ARG A 5 -45.29 10.81 -23.04
CA ARG A 5 -44.27 10.77 -24.10
C ARG A 5 -42.96 10.41 -23.35
N VAL A 6 -42.09 9.61 -23.95
CA VAL A 6 -40.73 9.33 -23.46
C VAL A 6 -39.85 10.57 -23.65
N SER A 7 -39.01 10.89 -22.65
CA SER A 7 -37.71 11.59 -22.80
C SER A 7 -36.91 11.26 -21.54
N THR A 8 -35.91 10.37 -21.56
CA THR A 8 -34.51 10.57 -21.98
C THR A 8 -33.69 11.32 -20.93
N LEU A 9 -32.73 10.58 -20.35
CA LEU A 9 -31.53 11.00 -19.60
C LEU A 9 -31.73 11.88 -18.36
N ASP A 10 -31.38 11.33 -17.20
CA ASP A 10 -30.29 11.89 -16.38
C ASP A 10 -29.58 10.70 -15.71
N ARG A 11 -28.59 10.18 -16.44
CA ARG A 11 -27.47 9.46 -15.84
C ARG A 11 -26.61 10.53 -15.21
N GLU A 12 -26.61 10.69 -13.90
CA GLU A 12 -25.52 11.31 -13.16
C GLU A 12 -25.92 11.30 -11.68
N THR A 13 -24.93 11.23 -10.79
CA THR A 13 -25.05 11.27 -9.33
C THR A 13 -25.42 9.96 -8.64
N ASN A 14 -24.49 9.00 -8.63
CA ASN A 14 -24.21 8.21 -7.42
C ASN A 14 -22.85 7.48 -7.47
N GLU A 15 -21.85 8.07 -8.14
CA GLU A 15 -20.45 7.56 -8.11
C GLU A 15 -19.61 8.14 -6.97
N GLU A 16 -20.17 9.01 -6.12
CA GLU A 16 -19.39 9.69 -5.07
C GLU A 16 -19.30 8.91 -3.73
N VAL A 17 -19.97 7.77 -3.60
CA VAL A 17 -19.94 6.98 -2.35
C VAL A 17 -18.80 5.94 -2.32
N GLY A 18 -18.17 5.66 -3.47
CA GLY A 18 -17.11 4.65 -3.58
C GLY A 18 -15.69 5.12 -3.22
N VAL A 19 -15.49 6.41 -2.95
CA VAL A 19 -14.15 7.00 -2.77
C VAL A 19 -13.73 7.09 -1.30
N LEU A 20 -14.69 7.10 -0.37
CA LEU A 20 -14.42 7.33 1.06
C LEU A 20 -14.07 6.07 1.86
N GLU A 21 -14.41 4.87 1.38
CA GLU A 21 -14.07 3.60 2.07
C GLU A 21 -12.72 2.99 1.65
N LYS A 22 -12.02 3.63 0.70
CA LYS A 22 -10.62 3.24 0.39
C LYS A 22 -9.61 3.84 1.37
N VAL A 23 -10.05 4.70 2.28
CA VAL A 23 -9.22 5.23 3.35
C VAL A 23 -9.30 4.26 4.53
N ARG A 24 -8.39 3.26 4.63
CA ARG A 24 -7.89 2.72 5.93
C ARG A 24 -6.97 1.50 5.91
N ASN A 25 -6.56 0.97 4.77
CA ASN A 25 -5.63 -0.18 4.75
C ASN A 25 -4.27 0.12 4.10
N GLN A 26 -3.81 1.38 4.17
CA GLN A 26 -2.44 1.71 3.79
C GLN A 26 -1.45 0.88 4.60
N ARG A 27 -0.80 -0.06 3.91
CA ARG A 27 0.24 -0.89 4.51
C ARG A 27 1.50 -0.06 4.68
N LYS A 28 2.15 -0.22 5.82
CA LYS A 28 3.40 0.48 6.14
C LYS A 28 4.56 -0.49 6.11
N ILE A 29 5.74 -0.03 5.74
CA ILE A 29 6.99 -0.78 5.92
C ILE A 29 7.62 -0.33 7.23
N LEU A 30 8.00 -1.27 8.09
CA LEU A 30 8.86 -1.00 9.24
C LEU A 30 10.22 -1.62 8.97
N ALA A 31 11.24 -0.80 8.73
CA ALA A 31 12.57 -1.27 8.39
C ALA A 31 13.59 -0.57 9.28
N LEU A 32 14.46 -1.34 9.95
CA LEU A 32 15.49 -0.81 10.87
C LEU A 32 14.94 0.18 11.92
N GLY A 33 13.69 -0.01 12.37
CA GLY A 33 13.02 0.88 13.32
C GLY A 33 12.41 2.16 12.71
N LYS A 34 12.52 2.35 11.40
CA LYS A 34 11.88 3.44 10.65
C LYS A 34 10.56 2.97 10.04
N GLU A 35 9.48 3.66 10.37
CA GLU A 35 8.18 3.48 9.72
C GLU A 35 8.16 4.27 8.40
N ILE A 36 7.72 3.62 7.33
CA ILE A 36 7.63 4.17 5.99
C ILE A 36 6.22 3.93 5.47
N GLU A 37 5.58 5.01 5.05
CA GLU A 37 4.27 4.95 4.43
C GLU A 37 4.41 4.52 2.98
N VAL A 38 3.69 3.46 2.59
CA VAL A 38 3.70 2.98 1.22
C VAL A 38 2.55 3.65 0.47
N PRO A 39 2.82 4.29 -0.69
CA PRO A 39 1.76 4.78 -1.56
C PRO A 39 0.85 3.64 -2.02
N GLU A 40 -0.46 3.87 -2.10
CA GLU A 40 -1.44 2.86 -2.58
C GLU A 40 -1.05 2.25 -3.93
N ALA A 41 -0.46 3.06 -4.82
CA ALA A 41 0.01 2.61 -6.13
C ALA A 41 1.08 1.49 -6.06
N LEU A 42 1.72 1.31 -4.91
CA LEU A 42 2.77 0.31 -4.68
C LEU A 42 2.32 -0.83 -3.76
N GLU A 43 1.07 -0.85 -3.27
CA GLU A 43 0.58 -1.92 -2.39
C GLU A 43 0.60 -3.30 -3.05
N GLU A 44 0.23 -3.39 -4.33
CA GLU A 44 0.28 -4.67 -5.04
C GLU A 44 1.73 -5.16 -5.21
N LEU A 45 2.66 -4.22 -5.42
CA LEU A 45 4.09 -4.53 -5.49
C LEU A 45 4.66 -4.88 -4.11
N LEU A 46 4.09 -4.31 -3.05
CA LEU A 46 4.51 -4.53 -1.67
C LEU A 46 4.31 -5.99 -1.25
N GLU A 47 3.21 -6.63 -1.66
CA GLU A 47 2.98 -8.06 -1.39
C GLU A 47 3.95 -8.97 -2.15
N ARG A 48 4.35 -8.58 -3.36
CA ARG A 48 5.22 -9.39 -4.22
C ARG A 48 6.69 -9.20 -3.90
N ASN A 49 7.11 -7.94 -3.69
CA ASN A 49 8.50 -7.55 -3.49
C ASN A 49 8.63 -6.30 -2.59
N PRO A 50 8.64 -6.50 -1.26
CA PRO A 50 8.74 -5.40 -0.29
C PRO A 50 10.01 -4.58 -0.41
N ILE A 51 11.13 -5.21 -0.78
CA ILE A 51 12.44 -4.57 -0.91
C ILE A 51 12.48 -3.63 -2.12
N GLU A 52 11.81 -4.00 -3.21
CA GLU A 52 11.68 -3.13 -4.36
C GLU A 52 10.81 -1.91 -4.07
N VAL A 53 9.69 -2.08 -3.35
CA VAL A 53 8.89 -0.94 -2.87
C VAL A 53 9.73 -0.04 -1.98
N LEU A 54 10.47 -0.62 -1.03
CA LEU A 54 11.37 0.14 -0.17
C LEU A 54 12.39 0.93 -1.00
N SER A 55 12.96 0.35 -2.06
CA SER A 55 13.91 1.05 -2.93
C SER A 55 13.33 2.25 -3.68
N LYS A 56 12.01 2.26 -3.90
CA LYS A 56 11.29 3.37 -4.55
C LYS A 56 10.93 4.47 -3.56
N VAL A 57 10.58 4.10 -2.32
CA VAL A 57 10.12 5.05 -1.29
C VAL A 57 11.29 5.59 -0.47
N ASP A 58 12.23 4.72 -0.08
CA ASP A 58 13.44 5.03 0.68
C ASP A 58 14.65 4.26 0.11
N PRO A 59 15.28 4.79 -0.95
CA PRO A 59 16.43 4.15 -1.58
C PRO A 59 17.66 4.06 -0.67
N GLU A 60 17.78 4.93 0.33
CA GLU A 60 18.91 4.89 1.28
C GLU A 60 18.77 3.69 2.20
N LEU A 61 17.58 3.48 2.77
CA LEU A 61 17.31 2.34 3.63
C LEU A 61 17.37 1.01 2.86
N ALA A 62 16.88 1.01 1.61
CA ALA A 62 17.01 -0.15 0.73
C ALA A 62 18.47 -0.49 0.44
N ARG A 63 19.35 0.50 0.24
CA ARG A 63 20.80 0.29 0.08
C ARG A 63 21.43 -0.26 1.35
N GLU A 64 20.99 0.22 2.52
CA GLU A 64 21.49 -0.28 3.79
C GLU A 64 21.12 -1.76 4.03
N LEU A 65 19.93 -2.18 3.59
CA LEU A 65 19.48 -3.57 3.67
C LEU A 65 20.05 -4.46 2.56
N LYS A 66 20.47 -3.87 1.44
CA LYS A 66 21.02 -4.59 0.30
C LYS A 66 22.32 -5.30 0.69
N GLY A 67 22.34 -6.62 0.52
CA GLY A 67 23.49 -7.46 0.83
C GLY A 67 23.61 -7.86 2.30
N LYS A 68 22.66 -7.46 3.15
CA LYS A 68 22.53 -7.97 4.51
C LYS A 68 21.59 -9.18 4.55
N SER A 69 21.77 -10.05 5.52
CA SER A 69 20.78 -11.09 5.82
C SER A 69 19.56 -10.43 6.43
N ILE A 70 18.44 -10.47 5.73
CA ILE A 70 17.19 -9.85 6.13
C ILE A 70 16.07 -10.88 6.21
N GLU A 71 15.13 -10.64 7.11
CA GLU A 71 13.91 -11.42 7.24
C GLU A 71 12.72 -10.48 7.10
N ILE A 72 11.77 -10.87 6.27
CA ILE A 72 10.58 -10.08 6.01
C ILE A 72 9.39 -10.78 6.66
N ARG A 73 8.66 -10.05 7.51
CA ARG A 73 7.45 -10.55 8.16
C ARG A 73 6.30 -9.59 7.92
N THR A 74 5.10 -10.14 7.85
CA THR A 74 3.87 -9.34 7.82
C THR A 74 3.25 -9.36 9.21
N GLU A 75 3.18 -8.20 9.85
CA GLU A 75 2.61 -8.02 11.18
C GLU A 75 1.42 -7.07 11.09
N GLY A 76 0.22 -7.64 10.92
CA GLY A 76 -1.01 -6.87 10.76
C GLY A 76 -0.96 -5.99 9.51
N ARG A 77 -0.92 -4.66 9.72
CA ARG A 77 -0.83 -3.66 8.64
C ARG A 77 0.61 -3.33 8.22
N TYR A 78 1.60 -3.91 8.90
CA TYR A 78 3.01 -3.62 8.66
C TYR A 78 3.68 -4.76 7.92
N ILE A 79 4.52 -4.42 6.95
CA ILE A 79 5.59 -5.31 6.49
C ILE A 79 6.85 -4.91 7.22
N VAL A 80 7.30 -5.77 8.12
CA VAL A 80 8.50 -5.54 8.93
C VAL A 80 9.68 -6.21 8.26
N ILE A 81 10.76 -5.46 8.06
CA ILE A 81 12.02 -5.95 7.51
C ILE A 81 13.06 -5.93 8.63
N TYR A 82 13.31 -7.12 9.16
CA TYR A 82 14.32 -7.36 10.17
C TYR A 82 15.67 -7.65 9.52
N ARG A 83 16.74 -7.30 10.22
CA ARG A 83 18.08 -7.83 9.94
C ARG A 83 18.23 -9.14 10.69
N SER A 84 18.41 -10.25 9.98
CA SER A 84 18.57 -11.58 10.57
C SER A 84 19.88 -11.72 11.34
N ASP A 85 20.86 -10.86 11.08
CA ASP A 85 22.12 -10.77 11.81
C ASP A 85 22.07 -9.87 13.05
N ALA A 86 20.92 -9.22 13.30
CA ALA A 86 20.73 -8.42 14.50
C ALA A 86 20.49 -9.35 15.71
N VAL A 87 21.57 -9.66 16.44
CA VAL A 87 21.47 -10.20 17.79
C VAL A 87 20.97 -9.07 18.68
N PHE A 88 19.70 -9.12 19.10
CA PHE A 88 19.20 -8.27 20.18
C PHE A 88 19.85 -8.75 21.48
N GLY A 89 20.95 -8.10 21.87
CA GLY A 89 21.67 -8.28 23.13
C GLY A 89 21.58 -7.02 23.97
#